data_AF-A0A1A2DP83-F1
#
_entry.id   AF-A0A1A2DP83-F1
#
_cell.length_a   1.000
_cell.length_b   1.000
_cell.length_c   1.000
_cell.angle_alpha   90.00
_cell.angle_beta   90.00
_cell.angle_gamma   90.00
#
_symmetry.space_group_name_H-M   'P 1'
#
loop_
_entity.id
_entity.type
_entity.pdbx_description
1 polymer ?
#
loop_
_entity_poly.entity_id
_entity_poly.type
_entity_poly.pdbx_seq_one_letter_code
_entity_poly.pdbx_strand_id
1 'polypeptide(L)'
;MTVNEVIVASTAADAEAVEAIKSHHAELAGRVQVLTEAMLSAAERSADFEPVRAAAAEFLTGELLPHAAAEEARLYPAAAGTEKARPLIESMIAAHRVIAGLVDRIRTEESPVRAAAAGHALRVLFEAHLIDENDRILPIVAADPEASLTEITGGMHELLGGHDCGEPGHDRCDCGESDADEPVLDVREVPHSIRHATVFGAFDAVRAGGALVLVAPHDPVPLLRQLHDRTSGRISVEYLERGPEAWKLRLTRH
;
A
#
# COMPACT_ATOMS: atom_id res chain seq x y z
N MET A 1 -18.77 2.11 29.61
CA MET A 1 -18.65 3.57 29.45
C MET A 1 -17.61 3.79 28.36
N THR A 2 -18.02 3.84 27.10
CA THR A 2 -17.13 4.21 25.99
C THR A 2 -17.24 5.73 25.85
N VAL A 3 -16.21 6.42 26.33
CA VAL A 3 -16.03 7.83 26.02
C VAL A 3 -15.77 7.88 24.52
N ASN A 4 -16.78 8.29 23.78
CA ASN A 4 -16.64 8.65 22.37
C ASN A 4 -15.93 10.02 22.36
N GLU A 5 -14.66 10.02 22.77
CA GLU A 5 -13.78 11.16 22.58
C GLU A 5 -13.53 11.22 21.08
N VAL A 6 -14.37 12.00 20.40
CA VAL A 6 -14.09 12.45 19.04
C VAL A 6 -12.82 13.28 19.19
N ILE A 7 -11.69 12.66 18.89
CA ILE A 7 -10.39 13.33 18.86
C ILE A 7 -10.43 14.23 17.64
N VAL A 8 -10.74 15.51 17.86
CA VAL A 8 -10.78 16.54 16.82
C VAL A 8 -9.35 17.03 16.60
N ALA A 9 -8.88 17.03 15.36
CA ALA A 9 -7.58 17.58 15.01
C ALA A 9 -7.46 19.03 15.53
N SER A 10 -6.26 19.39 16.00
CA SER A 10 -5.97 20.69 16.59
C SER A 10 -6.16 21.82 15.56
N THR A 11 -5.88 21.56 14.28
CA THR A 11 -6.11 22.49 13.17
C THR A 11 -6.71 21.82 11.92
N ALA A 12 -7.26 22.63 10.99
CA ALA A 12 -7.70 22.14 9.69
C ALA A 12 -6.55 21.57 8.85
N ALA A 13 -5.35 22.15 8.97
CA ALA A 13 -4.15 21.66 8.29
C ALA A 13 -3.71 20.29 8.82
N ASP A 14 -3.83 20.06 10.14
CA ASP A 14 -3.56 18.74 10.73
C ASP A 14 -4.61 17.71 10.33
N ALA A 15 -5.88 18.10 10.17
CA ALA A 15 -6.91 17.22 9.62
C ALA A 15 -6.59 16.80 8.18
N GLU A 16 -6.17 17.75 7.34
CA GLU A 16 -5.70 17.46 5.96
C GLU A 16 -4.46 16.55 5.96
N ALA A 17 -3.51 16.77 6.88
CA ALA A 17 -2.33 15.94 7.02
C ALA A 17 -2.69 14.50 7.44
N VAL A 18 -3.64 14.31 8.37
CA VAL A 18 -4.13 12.97 8.77
C VAL A 18 -4.70 12.23 7.56
N GLU A 19 -5.54 12.88 6.76
CA GLU A 19 -6.12 12.25 5.57
C GLU A 19 -5.05 11.95 4.50
N ALA A 20 -4.05 12.82 4.34
CA ALA A 20 -2.92 12.57 3.44
C ALA A 20 -2.10 11.34 3.88
N ILE A 21 -1.80 11.21 5.17
CA ILE A 21 -1.09 10.04 5.73
C ILE A 21 -1.92 8.77 5.52
N LYS A 22 -3.22 8.79 5.88
CA LYS A 22 -4.12 7.65 5.69
C LYS A 22 -4.21 7.23 4.22
N SER A 23 -4.25 8.21 3.31
CA SER A 23 -4.21 7.96 1.87
C SER A 23 -2.89 7.29 1.50
N HIS A 24 -1.75 7.81 1.93
CA HIS A 24 -0.45 7.21 1.65
C HIS A 24 -0.33 5.76 2.17
N HIS A 25 -0.77 5.50 3.40
CA HIS A 25 -0.81 4.16 3.99
C HIS A 25 -1.66 3.18 3.17
N ALA A 26 -2.79 3.67 2.65
CA ALA A 26 -3.63 2.88 1.78
C ALA A 26 -2.98 2.59 0.42
N GLU A 27 -2.21 3.53 -0.15
CA GLU A 27 -1.41 3.27 -1.35
C GLU A 27 -0.35 2.18 -1.09
N LEU A 28 0.38 2.28 0.02
CA LEU A 28 1.37 1.26 0.43
C LEU A 28 0.71 -0.12 0.58
N ALA A 29 -0.43 -0.19 1.28
CA ALA A 29 -1.15 -1.44 1.49
C ALA A 29 -1.61 -2.08 0.16
N GLY A 30 -2.13 -1.27 -0.76
CA GLY A 30 -2.52 -1.74 -2.09
C GLY A 30 -1.33 -2.31 -2.89
N ARG A 31 -0.17 -1.66 -2.84
CA ARG A 31 1.08 -2.15 -3.47
C ARG A 31 1.52 -3.48 -2.86
N VAL A 32 1.59 -3.56 -1.53
CA VAL A 32 1.95 -4.81 -0.81
C VAL A 32 1.01 -5.95 -1.20
N GLN A 33 -0.29 -5.69 -1.29
CA GLN A 33 -1.26 -6.72 -1.67
C GLN A 33 -0.98 -7.31 -3.05
N VAL A 34 -0.82 -6.47 -4.08
CA VAL A 34 -0.58 -6.96 -5.44
C VAL A 34 0.75 -7.71 -5.56
N LEU A 35 1.82 -7.20 -4.96
CA LEU A 35 3.14 -7.81 -5.02
C LEU A 35 3.16 -9.18 -4.32
N THR A 36 2.54 -9.27 -3.14
CA THR A 36 2.51 -10.53 -2.37
C THR A 36 1.57 -11.56 -2.99
N GLU A 37 0.46 -11.15 -3.59
CA GLU A 37 -0.42 -12.03 -4.34
C GLU A 37 0.28 -12.58 -5.59
N ALA A 38 1.02 -11.73 -6.32
CA ALA A 38 1.81 -12.18 -7.47
C ALA A 38 2.86 -13.23 -7.08
N MET A 39 3.51 -13.07 -5.92
CA MET A 39 4.44 -14.08 -5.39
C MET A 39 3.75 -15.41 -5.06
N LEU A 40 2.59 -15.36 -4.39
CA LEU A 40 1.81 -16.58 -4.07
C LEU A 40 1.41 -17.32 -5.36
N SER A 41 0.81 -16.59 -6.30
CA SER A 41 0.43 -17.07 -7.62
C SER A 41 1.60 -17.72 -8.38
N ALA A 42 2.77 -17.09 -8.38
CA ALA A 42 3.96 -17.64 -9.04
C ALA A 42 4.46 -18.92 -8.35
N ALA A 43 4.43 -18.96 -7.02
CA ALA A 43 4.83 -20.14 -6.25
C ALA A 43 3.87 -21.33 -6.45
N GLU A 44 2.56 -21.09 -6.49
CA GLU A 44 1.54 -22.13 -6.72
C GLU A 44 1.67 -22.77 -8.10
N ARG A 45 1.92 -21.96 -9.13
CA ARG A 45 2.03 -22.42 -10.52
C ARG A 45 3.42 -22.96 -10.89
N SER A 46 4.38 -22.95 -9.95
CA SER A 46 5.79 -23.24 -10.24
C SER A 46 6.32 -22.42 -11.44
N ALA A 47 5.85 -21.16 -11.55
CA ALA A 47 6.25 -20.22 -12.59
C ALA A 47 7.59 -19.56 -12.25
N ASP A 48 8.07 -18.67 -13.11
CA ASP A 48 9.26 -17.86 -12.82
C ASP A 48 8.99 -16.92 -11.65
N PHE A 49 9.56 -17.27 -10.49
CA PHE A 49 9.32 -16.61 -9.21
C PHE A 49 10.25 -15.42 -8.98
N GLU A 50 11.45 -15.44 -9.56
CA GLU A 50 12.47 -14.44 -9.25
C GLU A 50 12.07 -13.03 -9.68
N PRO A 51 11.44 -12.79 -10.85
CA PRO A 51 11.00 -11.44 -11.23
C PRO A 51 9.97 -10.83 -10.27
N VAL A 52 8.97 -11.62 -9.84
CA VAL A 52 7.94 -11.12 -8.90
C VAL A 52 8.51 -10.90 -7.51
N ARG A 53 9.45 -11.75 -7.08
CA ARG A 53 10.19 -11.59 -5.83
C ARG A 53 11.07 -10.34 -5.86
N ALA A 54 11.78 -10.10 -6.96
CA ALA A 54 12.65 -8.94 -7.12
C ALA A 54 11.85 -7.64 -7.06
N ALA A 55 10.72 -7.56 -7.76
CA ALA A 55 9.81 -6.42 -7.70
C ALA A 55 9.27 -6.17 -6.27
N ALA A 56 8.88 -7.23 -5.57
CA ALA A 56 8.46 -7.13 -4.18
C ALA A 56 9.59 -6.62 -3.27
N ALA A 57 10.80 -7.19 -3.40
CA ALA A 57 11.95 -6.80 -2.60
C ALA A 57 12.36 -5.34 -2.86
N GLU A 58 12.32 -4.87 -4.10
CA GLU A 58 12.62 -3.50 -4.48
C GLU A 58 11.68 -2.51 -3.76
N PHE A 59 10.36 -2.70 -3.90
CA PHE A 59 9.38 -1.85 -3.24
C PHE A 59 9.49 -1.90 -1.71
N LEU A 60 9.60 -3.10 -1.13
CA LEU A 60 9.65 -3.27 0.33
C LEU A 60 10.90 -2.61 0.94
N THR A 61 12.04 -2.68 0.25
CA THR A 61 13.29 -2.09 0.75
C THR A 61 13.45 -0.61 0.39
N GLY A 62 12.92 -0.18 -0.75
CA GLY A 62 13.05 1.19 -1.25
C GLY A 62 11.99 2.14 -0.72
N GLU A 63 10.80 1.64 -0.35
CA GLU A 63 9.67 2.47 0.07
C GLU A 63 9.13 2.08 1.45
N LEU A 64 8.74 0.81 1.65
CA LEU A 64 8.06 0.41 2.89
C LEU A 64 8.95 0.53 4.14
N LEU A 65 10.17 -0.01 4.11
CA LEU A 65 11.08 0.07 5.25
C LEU A 65 11.55 1.52 5.56
N PRO A 66 11.88 2.35 4.55
CA PRO A 66 12.15 3.77 4.78
C PRO A 66 10.95 4.53 5.38
N HIS A 67 9.72 4.22 4.95
CA HIS A 67 8.49 4.77 5.53
C HIS A 67 8.39 4.45 7.03
N ALA A 68 8.48 3.17 7.38
CA ALA A 68 8.46 2.71 8.78
C ALA A 68 9.56 3.38 9.63
N ALA A 69 10.78 3.53 9.08
CA ALA A 69 11.86 4.21 9.76
C ALA A 69 11.59 5.71 9.97
N ALA A 70 10.91 6.37 9.03
CA ALA A 70 10.53 7.77 9.15
C ALA A 70 9.48 7.98 10.25
N GLU A 71 8.51 7.07 10.38
CA GLU A 71 7.52 7.08 11.45
C GLU A 71 8.16 6.91 12.82
N GLU A 72 9.08 5.95 12.97
CA GLU A 72 9.84 5.76 14.20
C GLU A 72 10.65 6.99 14.58
N ALA A 73 11.22 7.69 13.59
CA ALA A 73 12.06 8.86 13.82
C ALA A 73 11.24 10.12 14.15
N ARG A 74 9.99 10.21 13.69
CA ARG A 74 9.22 11.47 13.70
C ARG A 74 7.85 11.34 14.35
N LEU A 75 7.01 10.43 13.86
CA LEU A 75 5.62 10.29 14.29
C LEU A 75 5.52 9.73 15.72
N TYR A 76 6.25 8.66 16.01
CA TYR A 76 6.16 7.98 17.30
C TYR A 76 6.68 8.82 18.48
N PRO A 77 7.79 9.56 18.35
CA PRO A 77 8.21 10.50 19.39
C PRO A 77 7.16 11.56 19.72
N ALA A 78 6.43 12.05 18.71
CA ALA A 78 5.36 13.03 18.92
C ALA A 78 4.17 12.44 19.69
N ALA A 79 3.83 11.17 19.45
CA ALA A 79 2.78 10.48 20.21
C ALA A 79 3.22 10.09 21.64
N ALA A 80 4.52 9.91 21.88
CA ALA A 80 5.08 9.38 23.13
C ALA A 80 4.93 10.31 24.34
N GLY A 81 4.58 11.59 24.11
CA GLY A 81 4.22 12.55 25.17
C GLY A 81 2.99 12.11 25.97
N THR A 82 2.13 11.27 25.38
CA THR A 82 0.98 10.68 26.06
C THR A 82 1.35 9.33 26.67
N GLU A 83 1.38 9.22 28.00
CA GLU A 83 1.78 7.97 28.69
C GLU A 83 0.98 6.73 28.26
N LYS A 84 -0.27 6.93 27.83
CA LYS A 84 -1.14 5.85 27.34
C LYS A 84 -0.71 5.27 25.99
N ALA A 85 0.01 6.03 25.16
CA ALA A 85 0.44 5.61 23.83
C ALA A 85 1.72 4.76 23.84
N ARG A 86 2.54 4.89 24.89
CA ARG A 86 3.88 4.28 24.96
C ARG A 86 3.89 2.76 24.76
N PRO A 87 3.03 1.96 25.43
CA PRO A 87 3.02 0.50 25.21
C PRO A 87 2.63 0.12 23.78
N LEU A 88 1.74 0.89 23.14
CA LEU A 88 1.35 0.67 21.75
C LEU A 88 2.52 0.99 20.82
N ILE A 89 3.20 2.13 21.01
CA ILE A 89 4.38 2.52 20.23
C ILE A 89 5.48 1.46 20.33
N GLU A 90 5.76 0.94 21.52
CA GLU A 90 6.75 -0.14 21.71
C GLU A 90 6.36 -1.40 20.91
N SER A 91 5.07 -1.76 20.89
CA SER A 91 4.54 -2.86 20.09
C SER A 91 4.66 -2.58 18.58
N MET A 92 4.42 -1.34 18.14
CA MET A 92 4.51 -0.94 16.73
C MET A 92 5.95 -0.98 16.21
N ILE A 93 6.91 -0.49 16.99
CA ILE A 93 8.34 -0.62 16.70
C ILE A 93 8.74 -2.11 16.65
N ALA A 94 8.19 -2.95 17.53
CA ALA A 94 8.42 -4.39 17.45
C ALA A 94 7.83 -5.00 16.17
N ALA A 95 6.64 -4.55 15.75
CA ALA A 95 6.04 -4.96 14.48
C ALA A 95 6.90 -4.58 13.28
N HIS A 96 7.46 -3.36 13.23
CA HIS A 96 8.43 -2.95 12.20
C HIS A 96 9.65 -3.86 12.11
N ARG A 97 10.21 -4.28 13.26
CA ARG A 97 11.32 -5.26 13.27
C ARG A 97 10.90 -6.61 12.71
N VAL A 98 9.69 -7.07 12.98
CA VAL A 98 9.17 -8.31 12.40
C VAL A 98 8.95 -8.16 10.90
N ILE A 99 8.41 -7.03 10.44
CA ILE A 99 8.27 -6.70 9.01
C ILE A 99 9.64 -6.72 8.33
N ALA A 100 10.65 -6.05 8.87
CA ALA A 100 12.01 -6.07 8.34
C ALA A 100 12.59 -7.50 8.24
N GLY A 101 12.39 -8.32 9.28
CA GLY A 101 12.78 -9.72 9.26
C GLY A 101 12.05 -10.54 8.17
N LEU A 102 10.78 -10.24 7.90
CA LEU A 102 10.02 -10.87 6.82
C LEU A 102 10.51 -10.40 5.43
N VAL A 103 10.89 -9.13 5.28
CA VAL A 103 11.53 -8.61 4.05
C VAL A 103 12.84 -9.36 3.78
N ASP A 104 13.67 -9.55 4.80
CA ASP A 104 14.92 -10.31 4.66
C ASP A 104 14.66 -11.77 4.28
N ARG A 105 13.62 -12.40 4.83
CA ARG A 105 13.21 -13.75 4.43
C ARG A 105 12.75 -13.79 2.98
N ILE A 106 11.93 -12.84 2.53
CA ILE A 106 11.54 -12.73 1.11
C ILE A 106 12.78 -12.70 0.22
N ARG A 107 13.81 -11.94 0.60
CA ARG A 107 15.05 -11.75 -0.18
C ARG A 107 16.04 -12.90 -0.15
N THR A 108 16.03 -13.73 0.88
CA THR A 108 17.11 -14.72 1.11
C THR A 108 16.64 -16.17 1.06
N GLU A 109 15.36 -16.43 1.28
CA GLU A 109 14.83 -17.79 1.30
C GLU A 109 14.96 -18.45 -0.09
N GLU A 110 15.45 -19.69 -0.11
CA GLU A 110 15.65 -20.45 -1.36
C GLU A 110 14.35 -21.05 -1.91
N SER A 111 13.39 -21.33 -1.02
CA SER A 111 12.10 -21.92 -1.39
C SER A 111 11.11 -20.84 -1.81
N PRO A 112 10.61 -20.84 -3.06
CA PRO A 112 9.59 -19.89 -3.53
C PRO A 112 8.35 -19.86 -2.66
N VAL A 113 7.88 -21.03 -2.22
CA VAL A 113 6.71 -21.16 -1.33
C VAL A 113 6.95 -20.49 0.02
N ARG A 114 8.13 -20.68 0.61
CA ARG A 114 8.46 -20.05 1.91
C ARG A 114 8.65 -18.54 1.78
N ALA A 115 9.22 -18.07 0.67
CA ALA A 115 9.34 -16.65 0.37
C ALA A 115 7.95 -16.00 0.17
N ALA A 116 7.07 -16.64 -0.60
CA ALA A 116 5.68 -16.18 -0.78
C ALA A 116 4.89 -16.17 0.55
N ALA A 117 5.07 -17.20 1.38
CA ALA A 117 4.48 -17.23 2.72
C ALA A 117 4.99 -16.10 3.63
N ALA A 118 6.27 -15.73 3.52
CA ALA A 118 6.81 -14.57 4.23
C ALA A 118 6.18 -13.26 3.72
N GLY A 119 5.98 -13.13 2.41
CA GLY A 119 5.23 -12.02 1.80
C GLY A 119 3.81 -11.90 2.32
N HIS A 120 3.06 -13.00 2.34
CA HIS A 120 1.70 -13.02 2.88
C HIS A 120 1.66 -12.63 4.37
N ALA A 121 2.58 -13.18 5.19
CA ALA A 121 2.67 -12.84 6.60
C ALA A 121 3.00 -11.35 6.81
N LEU A 122 3.87 -10.78 5.97
CA LEU A 122 4.19 -9.35 6.00
C LEU A 122 2.95 -8.51 5.71
N ARG A 123 2.19 -8.86 4.67
CA ARG A 123 0.95 -8.14 4.32
C ARG A 123 -0.03 -8.12 5.48
N VAL A 124 -0.33 -9.27 6.08
CA VAL A 124 -1.28 -9.39 7.20
C VAL A 124 -0.81 -8.56 8.40
N LEU A 125 0.48 -8.62 8.74
CA LEU A 125 1.04 -7.83 9.84
C LEU A 125 0.99 -6.33 9.54
N PHE A 126 1.32 -5.92 8.31
CA PHE A 126 1.29 -4.52 7.90
C PHE A 126 -0.14 -3.95 7.92
N GLU A 127 -1.13 -4.68 7.43
CA GLU A 127 -2.55 -4.29 7.52
C GLU A 127 -3.00 -4.10 8.97
N ALA A 128 -2.65 -5.02 9.87
CA ALA A 128 -2.97 -4.90 11.30
C ALA A 128 -2.26 -3.71 11.94
N HIS A 129 -1.00 -3.49 11.60
CA HIS A 129 -0.19 -2.35 12.02
C HIS A 129 -0.83 -1.03 11.59
N LEU A 130 -1.27 -0.90 10.33
CA LEU A 130 -1.92 0.31 9.84
C LEU A 130 -3.19 0.67 10.61
N ILE A 131 -3.95 -0.31 11.13
CA ILE A 131 -5.12 -0.03 11.97
C ILE A 131 -4.70 0.62 13.29
N ASP A 132 -3.66 0.10 13.92
CA ASP A 132 -3.12 0.68 15.16
C ASP A 132 -2.60 2.10 14.93
N GLU A 133 -1.89 2.34 13.83
CA GLU A 133 -1.37 3.65 13.51
C GLU A 133 -2.47 4.65 13.16
N ASN A 134 -3.34 4.30 12.20
CA ASN A 134 -4.33 5.21 11.65
C ASN A 134 -5.44 5.57 12.63
N ASP A 135 -5.83 4.63 13.49
CA ASP A 135 -7.01 4.79 14.35
C ASP A 135 -6.64 5.05 15.82
N ARG A 136 -5.37 4.84 16.21
CA ARG A 136 -4.94 5.04 17.60
C ARG A 136 -3.77 6.01 17.74
N ILE A 137 -2.74 5.92 16.90
CA ILE A 137 -1.57 6.82 16.99
C ILE A 137 -1.84 8.17 16.34
N LEU A 138 -2.28 8.21 15.08
CA LEU A 138 -2.51 9.46 14.35
C LEU A 138 -3.46 10.42 15.06
N PRO A 139 -4.61 9.98 15.64
CA PRO A 139 -5.47 10.90 16.37
C PRO A 139 -4.77 11.55 17.57
N ILE A 140 -3.92 10.80 18.29
CA ILE A 140 -3.19 11.35 19.45
C ILE A 140 -2.28 12.48 19.03
N VAL A 141 -1.53 12.31 17.94
CA VAL A 141 -0.64 13.37 17.42
C VAL A 141 -1.46 14.53 16.87
N ALA A 142 -2.56 14.25 16.16
CA ALA A 142 -3.42 15.28 15.57
C ALA A 142 -4.10 16.16 16.61
N ALA A 143 -4.37 15.65 17.81
CA ALA A 143 -5.01 16.42 18.88
C ALA A 143 -4.02 17.18 19.78
N ASP A 144 -2.72 16.93 19.67
CA ASP A 144 -1.73 17.64 20.46
C ASP A 144 -1.51 19.05 19.87
N PRO A 145 -1.83 20.13 20.58
CA PRO A 145 -1.63 21.49 20.08
C PRO A 145 -0.14 21.89 20.00
N GLU A 146 0.75 21.17 20.68
CA GLU A 146 2.20 21.42 20.65
C GLU A 146 2.90 20.59 19.56
N ALA A 147 2.22 19.59 18.97
CA ALA A 147 2.71 18.81 17.85
C ALA A 147 2.05 19.28 16.55
N SER A 148 2.84 19.58 15.53
CA SER A 148 2.33 19.89 14.20
C SER A 148 2.51 18.68 13.28
N LEU A 149 1.41 18.04 12.87
CA LEU A 149 1.49 16.90 11.95
C LEU A 149 2.06 17.33 10.60
N THR A 150 1.76 18.56 10.17
CA THR A 150 2.30 19.11 8.94
C THR A 150 3.83 19.25 8.97
N GLU A 151 4.41 19.62 10.12
CA GLU A 151 5.87 19.71 10.27
C GLU A 151 6.52 18.32 10.41
N ILE A 152 5.87 17.42 11.16
CA ILE A 152 6.31 16.03 11.34
C ILE A 152 6.37 15.31 9.98
N THR A 153 5.36 15.51 9.14
CA THR A 153 5.20 14.81 7.85
C THR A 153 5.76 15.56 6.64
N GLY A 154 6.08 16.86 6.79
CA GLY A 154 6.59 17.71 5.71
C GLY A 154 7.88 17.23 5.04
N GLY A 155 8.66 16.35 5.69
CA GLY A 155 9.82 15.69 5.08
C GLY A 155 9.69 14.17 4.87
N MET A 156 8.50 13.61 5.08
CA MET A 156 8.17 12.23 4.68
C MET A 156 7.62 12.20 3.24
N HIS A 157 6.93 13.27 2.81
CA HIS A 157 6.41 13.42 1.45
C HIS A 157 7.43 13.89 0.39
N GLU A 158 8.62 14.38 0.76
CA GLU A 158 9.69 14.71 -0.22
C GLU A 158 10.34 13.47 -0.85
N LEU A 159 10.05 12.27 -0.33
CA LEU A 159 10.40 10.99 -0.97
C LEU A 159 9.41 10.55 -2.06
N LEU A 160 8.38 11.35 -2.35
CA LEU A 160 7.41 11.09 -3.42
C LEU A 160 7.71 11.96 -4.65
N GLY A 161 8.53 11.40 -5.56
CA GLY A 161 8.38 11.66 -7.00
C GLY A 161 9.05 12.92 -7.57
N GLY A 162 10.35 12.81 -7.84
CA GLY A 162 11.08 13.67 -8.76
C GLY A 162 12.14 12.89 -9.55
N HIS A 163 11.81 11.70 -10.05
CA HIS A 163 12.70 10.96 -10.95
C HIS A 163 12.31 11.24 -12.40
N ASP A 164 13.13 12.07 -13.03
CA ASP A 164 13.20 12.25 -14.48
C ASP A 164 13.66 10.91 -15.09
N CYS A 165 12.78 10.28 -15.87
CA CYS A 165 13.03 8.98 -16.46
C CYS A 165 14.01 9.14 -17.63
N GLY A 166 15.30 8.86 -17.40
CA GLY A 166 16.26 8.63 -18.47
C GLY A 166 15.97 7.28 -19.14
N GLU A 167 15.58 7.30 -20.41
CA GLU A 167 15.48 6.10 -21.26
C GLU A 167 16.82 5.36 -21.35
N PRO A 168 16.80 4.02 -21.46
CA PRO A 168 17.03 3.46 -22.81
C PRO A 168 16.30 2.14 -23.11
N GLY A 169 15.94 1.98 -24.39
CA GLY A 169 16.06 0.69 -25.10
C GLY A 169 14.85 -0.25 -25.05
N HIS A 170 13.95 -0.11 -26.02
CA HIS A 170 12.94 -1.12 -26.35
C HIS A 170 13.60 -2.41 -26.86
N ASP A 171 13.56 -3.48 -26.06
CA ASP A 171 13.50 -4.85 -26.57
C ASP A 171 12.06 -5.36 -26.37
N ARG A 172 11.33 -5.37 -27.49
CA ARG A 172 9.96 -5.84 -27.57
C ARG A 172 9.99 -7.36 -27.69
N CYS A 173 9.80 -8.07 -26.57
CA CYS A 173 9.53 -9.50 -26.61
C CYS A 173 8.01 -9.73 -26.61
N ASP A 174 7.51 -10.10 -27.78
CA ASP A 174 6.18 -10.63 -28.04
C ASP A 174 6.23 -12.15 -27.85
N CYS A 175 5.67 -12.67 -26.76
CA CYS A 175 5.24 -14.06 -26.68
C CYS A 175 4.22 -14.28 -25.55
N GLY A 176 3.05 -14.80 -25.95
CA GLY A 176 2.33 -15.83 -25.20
C GLY A 176 1.47 -15.33 -24.04
N GLU A 177 0.16 -15.31 -24.27
CA GLU A 177 -0.87 -15.38 -23.25
C GLU A 177 -0.44 -16.34 -22.14
N SER A 178 -0.22 -15.80 -20.94
CA SER A 178 -0.13 -16.63 -19.74
C SER A 178 -1.48 -16.54 -19.06
N ASP A 179 -2.13 -17.70 -18.90
CA ASP A 179 -3.17 -17.95 -17.90
C ASP A 179 -2.57 -17.79 -16.49
N ALA A 180 -1.97 -16.64 -16.21
CA ALA A 180 -1.70 -16.19 -14.86
C ALA A 180 -2.99 -15.53 -14.39
N ASP A 181 -3.64 -16.11 -13.38
CA ASP A 181 -4.72 -15.42 -12.69
C ASP A 181 -4.20 -14.03 -12.31
N GLU A 182 -4.83 -13.03 -12.90
CA GLU A 182 -4.50 -11.64 -12.67
C GLU A 182 -4.79 -11.34 -11.20
N PRO A 183 -3.88 -10.62 -10.50
CA PRO A 183 -4.10 -10.30 -9.10
C PRO A 183 -5.49 -9.67 -8.93
N VAL A 184 -6.23 -10.13 -7.92
CA VAL A 184 -7.58 -9.64 -7.62
C VAL A 184 -7.49 -8.70 -6.44
N LEU A 185 -7.93 -7.45 -6.65
CA LEU A 185 -8.14 -6.49 -5.59
C LEU A 185 -9.64 -6.31 -5.36
N ASP A 186 -10.13 -6.82 -4.23
CA ASP A 186 -11.50 -6.59 -3.77
C ASP A 186 -11.56 -5.40 -2.82
N VAL A 187 -12.21 -4.32 -3.27
CA VAL A 187 -12.30 -3.07 -2.50
C VAL A 187 -13.66 -2.87 -1.83
N ARG A 188 -14.51 -3.90 -1.79
CA ARG A 188 -15.83 -3.83 -1.13
C ARG A 188 -15.70 -3.64 0.38
N GLU A 189 -14.67 -4.22 0.98
CA GLU A 189 -14.37 -4.11 2.41
C GLU A 189 -13.47 -2.90 2.74
N VAL A 190 -12.89 -2.27 1.72
CA VAL A 190 -12.04 -1.08 1.89
C VAL A 190 -12.91 0.16 2.13
N PRO A 191 -12.68 0.92 3.23
CA PRO A 191 -13.41 2.15 3.51
C PRO A 191 -13.36 3.14 2.35
N HIS A 192 -14.48 3.83 2.10
CA HIS A 192 -14.62 4.70 0.94
C HIS A 192 -13.57 5.81 0.87
N SER A 193 -13.18 6.39 2.02
CA SER A 193 -12.21 7.50 2.09
C SER A 193 -10.81 7.14 1.57
N ILE A 194 -10.38 5.90 1.76
CA ILE A 194 -9.04 5.44 1.36
C ILE A 194 -9.05 4.53 0.14
N ARG A 195 -10.23 4.16 -0.37
CA ARG A 195 -10.40 3.19 -1.47
C ARG A 195 -9.61 3.56 -2.73
N HIS A 196 -9.67 4.83 -3.13
CA HIS A 196 -8.97 5.28 -4.34
C HIS A 196 -7.46 5.09 -4.21
N ALA A 197 -6.91 5.49 -3.06
CA ALA A 197 -5.50 5.33 -2.75
C ALA A 197 -5.07 3.84 -2.78
N THR A 198 -5.87 2.95 -2.17
CA THR A 198 -5.62 1.50 -2.27
C THR A 198 -5.55 1.01 -3.71
N VAL A 199 -6.49 1.45 -4.57
CA VAL A 199 -6.49 1.04 -5.98
C VAL A 199 -5.31 1.64 -6.74
N PHE A 200 -4.93 2.88 -6.48
CA PHE A 200 -3.76 3.49 -7.11
C PHE A 200 -2.47 2.76 -6.76
N GLY A 201 -2.27 2.49 -5.46
CA GLY A 201 -1.15 1.70 -5.01
C GLY A 201 -1.09 0.33 -5.70
N ALA A 202 -2.20 -0.40 -5.66
CA ALA A 202 -2.30 -1.70 -6.32
C ALA A 202 -2.00 -1.63 -7.82
N PHE A 203 -2.53 -0.63 -8.53
CA PHE A 203 -2.30 -0.48 -9.96
C PHE A 203 -0.85 -0.09 -10.29
N ASP A 204 -0.19 0.74 -9.46
CA ASP A 204 1.21 1.12 -9.64
C ASP A 204 2.16 -0.10 -9.51
N ALA A 205 1.78 -1.11 -8.71
CA ALA A 205 2.51 -2.36 -8.57
C ALA A 205 2.35 -3.31 -9.78
N VAL A 206 1.38 -3.08 -10.66
CA VAL A 206 1.20 -3.88 -11.88
C VAL A 206 2.34 -3.58 -12.84
N ARG A 207 3.05 -4.61 -13.31
CA ARG A 207 4.11 -4.46 -14.34
C ARG A 207 3.54 -3.88 -15.64
N ALA A 208 4.38 -3.21 -16.43
CA ALA A 208 3.97 -2.81 -17.78
C ALA A 208 3.53 -4.04 -18.61
N GLY A 209 2.42 -3.91 -19.33
CA GLY A 209 1.74 -5.00 -20.03
C GLY A 209 1.04 -6.03 -19.13
N GLY A 210 1.03 -5.83 -17.81
CA GLY A 210 0.27 -6.64 -16.85
C GLY A 210 -1.14 -6.10 -16.61
N ALA A 211 -1.94 -6.86 -15.86
CA ALA A 211 -3.30 -6.47 -15.50
C ALA A 211 -3.65 -6.81 -14.03
N LEU A 212 -4.67 -6.12 -13.53
CA LEU A 212 -5.27 -6.27 -12.20
C LEU A 212 -6.79 -6.41 -12.36
N VAL A 213 -7.41 -7.37 -11.67
CA VAL A 213 -8.86 -7.46 -11.57
C VAL A 213 -9.33 -6.69 -10.33
N LEU A 214 -10.07 -5.60 -10.55
CA LEU A 214 -10.71 -4.81 -9.52
C LEU A 214 -12.14 -5.31 -9.28
N VAL A 215 -12.48 -5.63 -8.03
CA VAL A 215 -13.85 -5.93 -7.60
C VAL A 215 -14.39 -4.77 -6.75
N ALA A 216 -15.44 -4.11 -7.24
CA ALA A 216 -16.03 -2.92 -6.61
C ALA A 216 -17.52 -3.11 -6.30
N PRO A 217 -18.07 -2.40 -5.29
CA PRO A 217 -19.48 -2.49 -4.93
C PRO A 217 -20.43 -1.76 -5.91
N HIS A 218 -19.89 -0.94 -6.82
CA HIS A 218 -20.61 -0.19 -7.86
C HIS A 218 -19.67 0.16 -9.01
N ASP A 219 -20.20 0.69 -10.11
CA ASP A 219 -19.41 1.16 -11.26
C ASP A 219 -18.47 2.33 -10.87
N PRO A 220 -17.14 2.13 -10.84
CA PRO A 220 -16.21 3.08 -10.24
C PRO A 220 -15.77 4.19 -11.22
N VAL A 221 -16.69 4.76 -11.99
CA VAL A 221 -16.38 5.76 -13.05
C VAL A 221 -15.45 6.90 -12.58
N PRO A 222 -15.63 7.52 -11.40
CA PRO A 222 -14.72 8.58 -10.94
C PRO A 222 -13.29 8.09 -10.74
N LEU A 223 -13.11 6.90 -10.17
CA LEU A 223 -11.81 6.27 -9.96
C LEU A 223 -11.13 5.97 -11.30
N LEU A 224 -11.87 5.42 -12.27
CA LEU A 224 -11.33 5.11 -13.59
C LEU A 224 -10.82 6.36 -14.31
N ARG A 225 -11.51 7.50 -14.16
CA ARG A 225 -11.04 8.78 -14.71
C ARG A 225 -9.73 9.22 -14.05
N GLN A 226 -9.65 9.14 -12.72
CA GLN A 226 -8.43 9.52 -11.99
C GLN A 226 -7.24 8.61 -12.35
N LEU A 227 -7.46 7.30 -12.52
CA LEU A 227 -6.44 6.37 -13.03
C LEU A 227 -5.97 6.76 -14.44
N HIS A 228 -6.90 7.10 -15.33
CA HIS A 228 -6.56 7.57 -16.68
C HIS A 228 -5.68 8.82 -16.63
N ASP A 229 -6.04 9.81 -15.82
CA ASP A 229 -5.29 11.06 -15.69
C ASP A 229 -3.89 10.80 -15.07
N ARG A 230 -3.82 10.06 -13.96
CA ARG A 230 -2.56 9.71 -13.25
C ARG A 230 -1.58 8.93 -14.13
N THR A 231 -2.09 8.12 -15.07
CA THR A 231 -1.27 7.29 -15.96
C THR A 231 -0.97 7.94 -17.31
N SER A 232 -1.39 9.20 -17.52
CA SER A 232 -1.34 9.87 -18.83
C SER A 232 -2.04 9.06 -19.94
N GLY A 233 -3.11 8.35 -19.59
CA GLY A 233 -3.88 7.52 -20.50
C GLY A 233 -3.29 6.13 -20.80
N ARG A 234 -2.20 5.73 -20.13
CA ARG A 234 -1.56 4.40 -20.27
C ARG A 234 -2.28 3.31 -19.47
N ILE A 235 -3.60 3.26 -19.60
CA ILE A 235 -4.47 2.27 -18.97
C ILE A 235 -5.57 1.85 -19.94
N SER A 236 -5.88 0.56 -19.97
CA SER A 236 -7.12 0.06 -20.57
C SER A 236 -8.02 -0.58 -19.51
N VAL A 237 -9.34 -0.50 -19.74
CA VAL A 237 -10.37 -0.96 -18.82
C VAL A 237 -11.33 -1.88 -19.56
N GLU A 238 -11.42 -3.12 -19.11
CA GLU A 238 -12.37 -4.12 -19.60
C GLU A 238 -13.35 -4.48 -18.49
N TYR A 239 -14.65 -4.48 -18.77
CA TYR A 239 -15.66 -4.89 -17.79
C TYR A 239 -15.90 -6.39 -17.91
N LEU A 240 -15.50 -7.14 -16.89
CA LEU A 240 -15.71 -8.58 -16.80
C LEU A 240 -17.11 -8.91 -16.26
N GLU A 241 -17.61 -8.09 -15.32
CA GLU A 241 -18.94 -8.25 -14.72
C GLU A 241 -19.54 -6.87 -14.43
N ARG A 242 -20.83 -6.70 -14.74
CA ARG A 242 -21.56 -5.42 -14.59
C ARG A 242 -22.78 -5.57 -13.68
N GLY A 243 -22.57 -5.78 -12.37
CA GLY A 243 -23.59 -5.70 -11.32
C GLY A 243 -24.82 -6.61 -11.50
N PRO A 244 -25.81 -6.48 -10.59
CA PRO A 244 -25.84 -5.60 -9.41
C PRO A 244 -25.06 -6.09 -8.19
N GLU A 245 -24.64 -7.35 -8.13
CA GLU A 245 -23.99 -7.95 -6.95
C GLU A 245 -22.52 -7.54 -6.79
N ALA A 246 -21.79 -7.42 -7.91
CA ALA A 246 -20.42 -6.93 -7.95
C ALA A 246 -20.10 -6.31 -9.31
N TRP A 247 -19.15 -5.38 -9.32
CA TRP A 247 -18.54 -4.87 -10.54
C TRP A 247 -17.12 -5.40 -10.63
N LYS A 248 -16.82 -6.19 -11.67
CA LYS A 248 -15.48 -6.72 -11.91
C LYS A 248 -14.92 -6.07 -13.15
N LEU A 249 -13.78 -5.42 -13.00
CA LEU A 249 -13.09 -4.72 -14.07
C LEU A 249 -11.66 -5.23 -14.15
N ARG A 250 -11.20 -5.53 -15.36
CA ARG A 250 -9.80 -5.79 -15.66
C ARG A 250 -9.13 -4.48 -16.06
N LEU A 251 -8.10 -4.10 -15.34
CA LEU A 251 -7.31 -2.89 -15.54
C LEU A 251 -5.94 -3.29 -16.08
N THR A 252 -5.61 -2.94 -17.31
CA THR A 252 -4.30 -3.25 -17.92
C THR A 252 -3.42 -2.00 -17.92
N ARG A 253 -2.16 -2.16 -17.54
CA ARG A 253 -1.15 -1.09 -17.56
C ARG A 253 -0.33 -1.17 -18.85
N HIS A 254 -0.16 -0.04 -19.54
CA HIS A 254 0.64 0.06 -20.77
C HIS A 254 2.04 0.63 -20.51
#